data_AF-A0AAP5H720-F1
#
_entry.id   AF-A0AAP5H720-F1
#
_cell.length_a   1.000
_cell.length_b   1.000
_cell.length_c   1.000
_cell.angle_alpha   90.00
_cell.angle_beta   90.00
_cell.angle_gamma   90.00
#
_symmetry.space_group_name_H-M   'P 1'
#
loop_
_entity.id
_entity.type
_entity.pdbx_description
1 polymer ?
#
loop_
_entity_poly.entity_id
_entity_poly.type
_entity_poly.pdbx_seq_one_letter_code
_entity_poly.pdbx_strand_id
1 'polypeptide(L)'
;MSVCNIVFLNGGEKAYISADSRVCVIRGSDPERYQLHDDAQKLQFYSGGFVAYISGSMDIADTVSSILQETGENDINKIVNLTKDVYYAYLQKRPYLKDSKYNIQVVIPGINEEGKWGIVYFDEVDNFDPVEISAHPGEDLVIGYGKGHWTTDPVIERYLGKEDIGKVLLKAYAAAANEQCGGTLTYFELDKENTQMYTAKIPDTKKLKRYKDYFPDAIKHGEGDGMTATSGKYIEKKYNGGLSQTYYQSNTGRERSVLFDDSGIVTTADRGTWTARSKDFEFISTDNGTYRLSLSNGSTFELTTSGLGIDIQGDINIKATGNIKMNGARIDLN
;
A
#
# COMPACT_ATOMS: atom_id res chain seq x y z
N MET A 1 16.10 -2.02 0.25
CA MET A 1 16.87 -1.36 1.32
C MET A 1 16.99 0.10 0.95
N SER A 2 16.55 0.93 1.89
CA SER A 2 16.59 2.39 1.89
C SER A 2 18.02 2.91 2.08
N VAL A 3 18.17 4.21 2.24
CA VAL A 3 19.35 4.84 2.84
C VAL A 3 18.95 5.70 4.04
N CYS A 4 19.80 5.69 5.06
CA CYS A 4 19.80 6.64 6.16
C CYS A 4 21.21 7.23 6.29
N ASN A 5 21.33 8.54 6.47
CA ASN A 5 22.62 9.18 6.74
C ASN A 5 22.56 10.00 8.01
N ILE A 6 23.64 9.94 8.78
CA ILE A 6 23.87 10.69 10.00
C ILE A 6 25.13 11.52 9.78
N VAL A 7 25.02 12.82 10.06
CA VAL A 7 26.12 13.77 9.92
C VAL A 7 26.33 14.41 11.28
N PHE A 8 27.46 14.15 11.91
CA PHE A 8 27.91 14.84 13.11
C PHE A 8 28.83 15.98 12.72
N LEU A 9 28.63 17.14 13.32
CA LEU A 9 29.51 18.30 13.17
C LEU A 9 30.23 18.59 14.48
N ASN A 10 31.51 18.97 14.37
CA ASN A 10 32.35 19.42 15.48
C ASN A 10 32.33 18.46 16.70
N GLY A 11 32.54 17.17 16.47
CA GLY A 11 32.51 16.14 17.51
C GLY A 11 31.14 15.94 18.13
N GLY A 12 30.07 16.10 17.34
CA GLY A 12 28.69 15.84 17.77
C GLY A 12 28.03 17.01 18.51
N GLU A 13 28.53 18.25 18.38
CA GLU A 13 27.80 19.42 18.92
C GLU A 13 26.46 19.63 18.23
N LYS A 14 26.43 19.30 16.94
CA LYS A 14 25.24 19.33 16.10
C LYS A 14 25.20 18.05 15.29
N ALA A 15 24.02 17.50 15.09
CA ALA A 15 23.84 16.36 14.22
C ALA A 15 22.68 16.54 13.24
N TYR A 16 22.71 15.75 12.17
CA TYR A 16 21.58 15.60 11.27
C TYR A 16 21.36 14.12 11.02
N ILE A 17 20.10 13.68 11.03
CA ILE A 17 19.72 12.35 10.58
C ILE A 17 18.75 12.49 9.42
N SER A 18 18.89 11.66 8.39
CA SER A 18 18.11 11.74 7.16
C SER A 18 17.75 10.36 6.64
N ALA A 19 16.61 10.24 5.95
CA ALA A 19 16.19 9.02 5.28
C ALA A 19 15.26 9.30 4.08
N ASP A 20 15.13 8.32 3.18
CA ASP A 20 14.22 8.34 2.03
C ASP A 20 12.92 7.57 2.32
N SER A 21 11.85 7.86 1.58
CA SER A 21 10.52 7.25 1.81
C SER A 21 10.15 6.12 0.84
N ARG A 22 11.02 5.78 -0.12
CA ARG A 22 10.68 4.82 -1.19
C ARG A 22 10.56 3.39 -0.70
N VAL A 23 9.51 2.71 -1.13
CA VAL A 23 9.34 1.26 -0.97
C VAL A 23 9.52 0.58 -2.31
N CYS A 24 10.21 -0.56 -2.28
CA CYS A 24 10.39 -1.42 -3.45
C CYS A 24 9.93 -2.84 -3.17
N VAL A 25 9.48 -3.54 -4.20
CA VAL A 25 9.31 -4.99 -4.16
C VAL A 25 10.42 -5.68 -4.94
N ILE A 26 10.78 -6.88 -4.48
CA ILE A 26 11.73 -7.76 -5.15
C ILE A 26 10.95 -8.91 -5.77
N ARG A 27 11.17 -9.19 -7.05
CA ARG A 27 10.49 -10.27 -7.79
C ARG A 27 11.50 -11.10 -8.59
N GLY A 28 11.18 -12.38 -8.75
CA GLY A 28 11.96 -13.31 -9.60
C GLY A 28 13.11 -14.01 -8.87
N SER A 29 13.71 -14.98 -9.57
CA SER A 29 14.89 -15.72 -9.12
C SER A 29 16.20 -14.94 -9.26
N ASP A 30 16.24 -13.98 -10.18
CA ASP A 30 17.23 -12.90 -10.21
C ASP A 30 16.53 -11.65 -9.63
N PRO A 31 16.92 -11.12 -8.45
CA PRO A 31 16.10 -10.22 -7.66
C PRO A 31 15.99 -8.83 -8.29
N GLU A 32 15.13 -8.74 -9.31
CA GLU A 32 14.70 -7.50 -9.91
C GLU A 32 13.89 -6.69 -8.92
N ARG A 33 14.04 -5.37 -9.00
CA ARG A 33 13.46 -4.43 -8.06
C ARG A 33 12.52 -3.50 -8.80
N TYR A 34 11.38 -3.28 -8.19
CA TYR A 34 10.33 -2.43 -8.72
C TYR A 34 9.89 -1.44 -7.64
N GLN A 35 9.85 -0.17 -7.97
CA GLN A 35 9.29 0.86 -7.09
C GLN A 35 7.81 0.56 -6.86
N LEU A 36 7.39 0.52 -5.60
CA LEU A 36 6.00 0.24 -5.20
C LEU A 36 5.25 1.54 -4.91
N HIS A 37 5.67 2.28 -3.90
CA HIS A 37 5.16 3.60 -3.53
C HIS A 37 6.26 4.42 -2.81
N ASP A 38 6.00 5.70 -2.54
CA ASP A 38 6.95 6.64 -1.92
C ASP A 38 6.45 7.14 -0.55
N ASP A 39 5.56 6.39 0.11
CA ASP A 39 4.79 6.88 1.27
C ASP A 39 5.28 6.35 2.62
N ALA A 40 6.37 5.55 2.66
CA ALA A 40 6.87 4.99 3.90
C ALA A 40 7.63 6.04 4.73
N GLN A 41 7.17 6.27 5.97
CA GLN A 41 7.86 7.13 6.93
C GLN A 41 8.90 6.33 7.72
N LYS A 42 10.10 6.20 7.15
CA LYS A 42 11.18 5.42 7.77
C LYS A 42 11.93 6.17 8.86
N LEU A 43 11.85 7.50 8.87
CA LEU A 43 12.46 8.39 9.87
C LEU A 43 11.38 9.35 10.37
N GLN A 44 11.12 9.32 11.67
CA GLN A 44 10.06 10.13 12.28
C GLN A 44 10.33 10.41 13.76
N PHE A 45 9.56 11.34 14.32
CA PHE A 45 9.54 11.67 15.74
C PHE A 45 8.43 10.87 16.42
N TYR A 46 8.80 10.02 17.39
CA TYR A 46 7.88 9.13 18.10
C TYR A 46 7.27 9.81 19.33
N SER A 47 6.11 9.32 19.76
CA SER A 47 5.35 9.86 20.91
C SER A 47 6.12 9.86 22.23
N GLY A 48 7.13 8.99 22.36
CA GLY A 48 8.07 8.94 23.49
C GLY A 48 9.10 10.08 23.54
N GLY A 49 9.04 11.03 22.59
CA GLY A 49 9.92 12.20 22.58
C GLY A 49 11.28 11.98 21.92
N PHE A 50 11.41 11.00 21.03
CA PHE A 50 12.67 10.67 20.36
C PHE A 50 12.51 10.52 18.85
N VAL A 51 13.61 10.70 18.12
CA VAL A 51 13.68 10.42 16.68
C VAL A 51 14.25 9.03 16.48
N ALA A 52 13.72 8.28 15.52
CA ALA A 52 14.38 7.04 15.09
C ALA A 52 14.17 6.78 13.60
N TYR A 53 15.19 6.19 12.99
CA TYR A 53 15.09 5.56 11.68
C TYR A 53 14.85 4.06 11.87
N ILE A 54 13.79 3.54 11.25
CA ILE A 54 13.40 2.12 11.27
C ILE A 54 13.12 1.70 9.84
N SER A 55 13.86 0.72 9.32
CA SER A 55 13.74 0.28 7.93
C SER A 55 14.15 -1.18 7.77
N GLY A 56 13.67 -1.82 6.71
CA GLY A 56 13.97 -3.21 6.40
C GLY A 56 12.84 -3.83 5.58
N SER A 57 12.41 -5.03 5.97
CA SER A 57 11.14 -5.60 5.53
C SER A 57 10.00 -4.72 6.04
N MET A 58 9.17 -4.22 5.12
CA MET A 58 8.09 -3.28 5.42
C MET A 58 7.19 -3.76 6.56
N ASP A 59 6.71 -5.01 6.49
CA ASP A 59 5.83 -5.56 7.53
C ASP A 59 6.46 -5.57 8.94
N ILE A 60 7.77 -5.76 9.03
CA ILE A 60 8.50 -5.81 10.31
C ILE A 60 8.72 -4.38 10.81
N ALA A 61 9.27 -3.52 9.94
CA ALA A 61 9.56 -2.12 10.26
C ALA A 61 8.29 -1.35 10.66
N ASP A 62 7.20 -1.51 9.92
CA ASP A 62 5.92 -0.85 10.19
C ASP A 62 5.30 -1.34 11.50
N THR A 63 5.42 -2.63 11.82
CA THR A 63 4.93 -3.17 13.10
C THR A 63 5.69 -2.58 14.28
N VAL A 64 7.02 -2.57 14.23
CA VAL A 64 7.85 -1.96 15.30
C VAL A 64 7.54 -0.47 15.43
N SER A 65 7.54 0.24 14.30
CA SER A 65 7.25 1.66 14.24
C SER A 65 5.87 2.02 14.83
N SER A 66 4.83 1.26 14.48
CA SER A 66 3.48 1.48 15.01
C SER A 66 3.42 1.27 16.52
N ILE A 67 4.04 0.21 17.04
CA ILE A 67 4.05 -0.06 18.49
C ILE A 67 4.78 1.06 19.23
N LEU A 68 5.94 1.52 18.75
CA LEU A 68 6.66 2.64 19.37
C LEU A 68 5.86 3.94 19.33
N GLN A 69 5.15 4.20 18.22
CA GLN A 69 4.30 5.37 18.09
C GLN A 69 3.10 5.33 19.06
N GLU A 70 2.51 4.16 19.26
CA GLU A 70 1.37 3.98 20.17
C GLU A 70 1.77 3.98 21.64
N THR A 71 2.87 3.31 21.99
CA THR A 71 3.30 3.11 23.38
C THR A 71 4.15 4.27 23.92
N GLY A 72 4.86 4.98 23.05
CA GLY A 72 5.83 5.99 23.43
C GLY A 72 7.05 5.42 24.16
N GLU A 73 7.32 4.13 24.03
CA GLU A 73 8.49 3.50 24.64
C GLU A 73 9.79 4.11 24.07
N ASN A 74 10.64 4.63 24.95
CA ASN A 74 11.88 5.31 24.60
C ASN A 74 13.13 4.70 25.27
N ASP A 75 12.99 3.66 26.08
CA ASP A 75 14.12 2.91 26.63
C ASP A 75 14.75 2.02 25.56
N ILE A 76 16.04 2.22 25.30
CA ILE A 76 16.79 1.51 24.24
C ILE A 76 16.70 -0.01 24.40
N ASN A 77 16.85 -0.55 25.60
CA ASN A 77 16.83 -2.01 25.82
C ASN A 77 15.45 -2.60 25.53
N LYS A 78 14.39 -1.88 25.90
CA LYS A 78 13.02 -2.31 25.57
C LYS A 78 12.72 -2.19 24.09
N ILE A 79 13.21 -1.15 23.41
CA ILE A 79 13.07 -1.00 21.94
C ILE A 79 13.80 -2.15 21.22
N VAL A 80 15.02 -2.50 21.67
CA VAL A 80 15.79 -3.64 21.15
C VAL A 80 15.02 -4.94 21.33
N ASN A 81 14.52 -5.22 22.54
CA ASN A 81 13.74 -6.43 22.82
C ASN A 81 12.44 -6.49 22.01
N LEU A 82 11.70 -5.38 21.91
CA LEU A 82 10.51 -5.28 21.07
C LEU A 82 10.85 -5.62 19.61
N THR A 83 11.90 -5.02 19.07
CA THR A 83 12.31 -5.23 17.68
C THR A 83 12.67 -6.69 17.44
N LYS A 84 13.41 -7.29 18.39
CA LYS A 84 13.80 -8.69 18.38
C LYS A 84 12.59 -9.64 18.42
N ASP A 85 11.63 -9.37 19.30
CA ASP A 85 10.40 -10.15 19.43
C ASP A 85 9.54 -10.09 18.16
N VAL A 86 9.35 -8.89 17.60
CA VAL A 86 8.63 -8.72 16.33
C VAL A 86 9.35 -9.47 15.21
N TYR A 87 10.67 -9.31 15.07
CA TYR A 87 11.44 -10.02 14.05
C TYR A 87 11.28 -11.53 14.17
N TYR A 88 11.42 -12.11 15.36
CA TYR A 88 11.28 -13.56 15.54
C TYR A 88 9.85 -14.06 15.34
N ALA A 89 8.83 -13.29 15.69
CA ALA A 89 7.44 -13.61 15.37
C ALA A 89 7.20 -13.70 13.85
N TYR A 90 7.82 -12.80 13.07
CA TYR A 90 7.79 -12.88 11.61
C TYR A 90 8.64 -14.04 11.07
N LEU A 91 9.81 -14.30 11.67
CA LEU A 91 10.70 -15.39 11.28
C LEU A 91 10.03 -16.77 11.40
N GLN A 92 9.22 -16.98 12.46
CA GLN A 92 8.44 -18.20 12.63
C GLN A 92 7.42 -18.42 11.51
N LYS A 93 6.79 -17.33 11.03
CA LYS A 93 5.80 -17.38 9.94
C LYS A 93 6.45 -17.42 8.56
N ARG A 94 7.65 -16.86 8.43
CA ARG A 94 8.38 -16.66 7.17
C ARG A 94 9.85 -17.09 7.33
N PRO A 95 10.14 -18.40 7.34
CA PRO A 95 11.49 -18.91 7.61
C PRO A 95 12.56 -18.42 6.64
N TYR A 96 12.19 -18.10 5.40
CA TYR A 96 13.09 -17.55 4.37
C TYR A 96 13.71 -16.20 4.73
N LEU A 97 13.19 -15.49 5.74
CA LEU A 97 13.82 -14.28 6.25
C LEU A 97 15.24 -14.53 6.78
N LYS A 98 15.55 -15.76 7.23
CA LYS A 98 16.90 -16.18 7.65
C LYS A 98 17.94 -16.10 6.53
N ASP A 99 17.49 -16.22 5.28
CA ASP A 99 18.38 -16.20 4.11
C ASP A 99 18.63 -14.77 3.59
N SER A 100 17.92 -13.79 4.16
CA SER A 100 18.04 -12.37 3.86
C SER A 100 18.74 -11.66 5.03
N LYS A 101 19.51 -10.61 4.71
CA LYS A 101 20.17 -9.74 5.68
C LYS A 101 19.54 -8.35 5.66
N TYR A 102 19.63 -7.68 6.80
CA TYR A 102 19.07 -6.35 7.05
C TYR A 102 17.56 -6.31 6.85
N ASN A 103 16.88 -7.33 7.39
CA ASN A 103 15.42 -7.42 7.45
C ASN A 103 14.84 -6.37 8.41
N ILE A 104 15.63 -5.88 9.37
CA ILE A 104 15.28 -4.73 10.20
C ILE A 104 16.55 -4.03 10.67
N GLN A 105 16.61 -2.72 10.50
CA GLN A 105 17.69 -1.85 10.97
C GLN A 105 17.07 -0.69 11.73
N VAL A 106 17.61 -0.39 12.90
CA VAL A 106 17.15 0.70 13.75
C VAL A 106 18.33 1.61 14.07
N VAL A 107 18.13 2.92 13.90
CA VAL A 107 19.09 3.97 14.30
C VAL A 107 18.36 4.98 15.17
N ILE A 108 18.88 5.22 16.37
CA ILE A 108 18.30 6.17 17.32
C ILE A 108 19.37 7.20 17.69
N PRO A 109 19.27 8.47 17.23
CA PRO A 109 20.11 9.54 17.73
C PRO A 109 19.82 9.84 19.21
N GLY A 110 20.88 10.11 19.96
CA GLY A 110 20.80 10.47 21.38
C GLY A 110 21.98 11.33 21.80
N ILE A 111 21.87 11.94 22.97
CA ILE A 111 22.94 12.75 23.57
C ILE A 111 23.65 11.89 24.63
N ASN A 112 24.98 11.81 24.55
CA ASN A 112 25.81 11.08 25.51
C ASN A 112 26.00 11.88 26.82
N GLU A 113 26.69 11.29 27.80
CA GLU A 113 26.97 11.92 29.10
C GLU A 113 27.75 13.25 28.99
N GLU A 114 28.52 13.44 27.91
CA GLU A 114 29.27 14.66 27.62
C GLU A 114 28.44 15.74 26.93
N GLY A 115 27.14 15.47 26.70
CA GLY A 115 26.25 16.39 26.02
C GLY A 115 26.50 16.47 24.51
N LYS A 116 27.11 15.46 23.90
CA LYS A 116 27.35 15.38 22.44
C LYS A 116 26.41 14.37 21.80
N TRP A 117 25.98 14.66 20.57
CA TRP A 117 25.18 13.74 19.77
C TRP A 117 25.99 12.51 19.38
N GLY A 118 25.35 11.36 19.54
CA GLY A 118 25.74 10.06 19.01
C GLY A 118 24.51 9.33 18.47
N ILE A 119 24.69 8.07 18.11
CA ILE A 119 23.60 7.16 17.74
C ILE A 119 23.75 5.83 18.45
N VAL A 120 22.62 5.16 18.66
CA VAL A 120 22.55 3.73 18.88
C VAL A 120 22.09 3.07 17.58
N TYR A 121 22.83 2.07 17.13
CA TYR A 121 22.49 1.24 15.98
C TYR A 121 22.33 -0.21 16.40
N PHE A 122 21.34 -0.91 15.85
CA PHE A 122 21.23 -2.35 15.93
C PHE A 122 20.40 -2.93 14.78
N ASP A 123 20.66 -4.20 14.46
CA ASP A 123 19.95 -4.96 13.43
C ASP A 123 19.91 -6.46 13.77
N GLU A 124 19.28 -7.28 12.92
CA GLU A 124 19.24 -8.72 13.16
C GLU A 124 20.53 -9.47 12.79
N VAL A 125 21.42 -8.87 12.00
CA VAL A 125 22.69 -9.48 11.56
C VAL A 125 23.67 -9.56 12.73
N ASP A 126 23.69 -8.52 13.56
CA ASP A 126 24.48 -8.43 14.78
C ASP A 126 23.69 -8.87 16.03
N ASN A 127 22.71 -9.79 15.85
CA ASN A 127 21.91 -10.39 16.93
C ASN A 127 21.16 -9.38 17.84
N PHE A 128 20.89 -8.19 17.30
CA PHE A 128 20.31 -7.05 18.00
C PHE A 128 21.19 -6.50 19.14
N ASP A 129 22.50 -6.75 19.11
CA ASP A 129 23.43 -6.17 20.07
C ASP A 129 23.61 -4.67 19.74
N PRO A 130 23.21 -3.74 20.63
CA PRO A 130 23.27 -2.31 20.34
C PRO A 130 24.71 -1.81 20.33
N VAL A 131 25.01 -1.00 19.30
CA VAL A 131 26.31 -0.35 19.13
C VAL A 131 26.12 1.16 19.22
N GLU A 132 26.88 1.78 20.12
CA GLU A 132 26.95 3.23 20.25
C GLU A 132 28.06 3.79 19.35
N ILE A 133 27.72 4.85 18.61
CA ILE A 133 28.65 5.50 17.70
C ILE A 133 28.57 7.02 17.88
N SER A 134 29.72 7.66 17.98
CA SER A 134 29.85 9.12 18.11
C SER A 134 31.07 9.62 17.36
N ALA A 135 31.08 10.92 17.04
CA ALA A 135 32.22 11.58 16.43
C ALA A 135 33.31 11.89 17.46
N HIS A 136 34.58 11.81 17.06
CA HIS A 136 35.67 12.26 17.90
C HIS A 136 35.61 13.80 18.12
N PRO A 137 36.08 14.30 19.26
CA PRO A 137 36.06 15.74 19.55
C PRO A 137 36.73 16.56 18.44
N GLY A 138 36.00 17.55 17.91
CA GLY A 138 36.50 18.45 16.86
C GLY A 138 36.44 17.90 15.43
N GLU A 139 35.97 16.67 15.25
CA GLU A 139 35.85 16.03 13.94
C GLU A 139 34.41 16.03 13.42
N ASP A 140 34.25 16.24 12.11
CA ASP A 140 33.00 15.96 11.42
C ASP A 140 32.98 14.47 11.03
N LEU A 141 31.82 13.83 11.15
CA LEU A 141 31.67 12.40 10.84
C LEU A 141 30.38 12.17 10.04
N VAL A 142 30.50 11.48 8.91
CA VAL A 142 29.37 11.03 8.10
C VAL A 142 29.26 9.52 8.21
N ILE A 143 28.08 9.03 8.57
CA ILE A 143 27.77 7.60 8.64
C ILE A 143 26.52 7.35 7.84
N GLY A 144 26.50 6.29 7.04
CA GLY A 144 25.30 5.88 6.34
C GLY A 144 24.98 4.40 6.51
N TYR A 145 23.68 4.10 6.48
CA TYR A 145 23.12 2.76 6.59
C TYR A 145 22.25 2.45 5.38
N GLY A 146 22.18 1.17 5.02
CA GLY A 146 21.40 0.69 3.88
C GLY A 146 22.07 0.95 2.53
N LYS A 147 21.64 0.24 1.48
CA LYS A 147 22.40 0.13 0.23
C LYS A 147 22.75 1.45 -0.47
N GLY A 148 21.98 2.52 -0.26
CA GLY A 148 22.27 3.81 -0.89
C GLY A 148 23.50 4.53 -0.31
N HIS A 149 23.98 4.12 0.87
CA HIS A 149 25.00 4.87 1.61
C HIS A 149 26.32 5.02 0.84
N TRP A 150 26.72 3.97 0.11
CA TRP A 150 27.90 3.97 -0.77
C TRP A 150 27.90 5.10 -1.81
N THR A 151 26.72 5.63 -2.15
CA THR A 151 26.59 6.79 -3.05
C THR A 151 26.37 8.09 -2.29
N THR A 152 25.61 8.08 -1.19
CA THR A 152 25.31 9.30 -0.44
C THR A 152 26.49 9.80 0.36
N ASP A 153 27.22 8.93 1.07
CA ASP A 153 28.27 9.35 2.02
C ASP A 153 29.37 10.17 1.33
N PRO A 154 29.96 9.72 0.20
CA PRO A 154 30.98 10.49 -0.50
C PRO A 154 30.47 11.81 -1.06
N VAL A 155 29.17 11.89 -1.39
CA VAL A 155 28.55 13.15 -1.83
C VAL A 155 28.40 14.10 -0.66
N ILE A 156 27.94 13.61 0.50
CA ILE A 156 27.81 14.42 1.70
C ILE A 156 29.18 14.96 2.11
N GLU A 157 30.18 14.09 2.29
CA GLU A 157 31.55 14.47 2.67
C GLU A 157 32.15 15.51 1.71
N ARG A 158 31.92 15.36 0.39
CA ARG A 158 32.45 16.28 -0.62
C ARG A 158 31.90 17.70 -0.49
N TYR A 159 30.63 17.85 -0.11
CA TYR A 159 29.93 19.14 -0.08
C TYR A 159 29.66 19.67 1.33
N LEU A 160 30.01 18.90 2.37
CA LEU A 160 29.90 19.32 3.76
C LEU A 160 30.70 20.62 3.99
N GLY A 161 30.08 21.58 4.68
CA GLY A 161 30.65 22.92 4.91
C GLY A 161 30.71 23.85 3.70
N LYS A 162 30.36 23.39 2.49
CA LYS A 162 30.37 24.21 1.25
C LYS A 162 28.99 24.70 0.84
N GLU A 163 27.95 23.95 1.21
CA GLU A 163 26.55 24.24 0.90
C GLU A 163 25.69 24.03 2.15
N ASP A 164 24.48 24.59 2.12
CA ASP A 164 23.46 24.29 3.12
C ASP A 164 23.23 22.77 3.22
N ILE A 165 23.14 22.24 4.44
CA ILE A 165 23.06 20.80 4.69
C ILE A 165 21.85 20.16 4.03
N GLY A 166 20.70 20.85 3.99
CA GLY A 166 19.51 20.34 3.30
C GLY A 166 19.76 20.15 1.80
N LYS A 167 20.50 21.07 1.16
CA LYS A 167 20.93 20.93 -0.25
C LYS A 167 21.94 19.81 -0.44
N VAL A 168 22.89 19.65 0.48
CA VAL A 168 23.88 18.56 0.45
C VAL A 168 23.18 17.20 0.52
N LEU A 169 22.28 17.03 1.49
CA LEU A 169 21.50 15.80 1.66
C LEU A 169 20.62 15.54 0.43
N LEU A 170 19.87 16.53 -0.06
CA LEU A 170 19.04 16.35 -1.26
C LEU A 170 19.87 15.92 -2.48
N LYS A 171 21.07 16.50 -2.66
CA LYS A 171 21.99 16.14 -3.74
C LYS A 171 22.50 14.71 -3.60
N ALA A 172 22.85 14.28 -2.38
CA ALA A 172 23.28 12.92 -2.09
C ALA A 172 22.19 11.89 -2.41
N TYR A 173 20.96 12.13 -1.93
CA TYR A 173 19.82 11.25 -2.16
C TYR A 173 19.39 11.22 -3.63
N ALA A 174 19.45 12.35 -4.34
CA ALA A 174 19.21 12.41 -5.79
C ALA A 174 20.23 11.57 -6.58
N ALA A 175 21.49 11.55 -6.14
CA ALA A 175 22.53 10.73 -6.76
C ALA A 175 22.31 9.22 -6.51
N ALA A 176 21.80 8.86 -5.34
CA ALA A 176 21.46 7.48 -4.96
C ALA A 176 20.10 7.00 -5.49
N ALA A 177 19.29 7.89 -6.09
CA ALA A 177 17.91 7.61 -6.47
C ALA A 177 17.79 6.46 -7.49
N ASN A 178 17.00 5.44 -7.14
CA ASN A 178 16.69 4.25 -7.94
C ASN A 178 15.38 3.61 -7.46
N GLU A 179 15.07 2.37 -7.86
CA GLU A 179 13.83 1.70 -7.43
C GLU A 179 13.73 1.49 -5.91
N GLN A 180 14.85 1.53 -5.17
CA GLN A 180 14.91 1.29 -3.73
C GLN A 180 15.09 2.54 -2.88
N CYS A 181 15.69 3.60 -3.41
CA CYS A 181 15.96 4.87 -2.73
C CYS A 181 15.32 6.01 -3.52
N GLY A 182 14.54 6.86 -2.85
CA GLY A 182 13.95 8.05 -3.43
C GLY A 182 12.66 8.46 -2.74
N GLY A 183 11.75 9.10 -3.47
CA GLY A 183 10.51 9.57 -2.87
C GLY A 183 10.71 10.92 -2.19
N THR A 184 10.49 10.97 -0.88
CA THR A 184 10.65 12.15 -0.04
C THR A 184 11.85 11.94 0.86
N LEU A 185 12.76 12.91 0.87
CA LEU A 185 13.79 13.06 1.87
C LEU A 185 13.13 13.65 3.11
N THR A 186 13.27 12.96 4.23
CA THR A 186 13.02 13.53 5.57
C THR A 186 14.37 13.68 6.26
N TYR A 187 14.62 14.82 6.88
CA TYR A 187 15.76 14.95 7.78
C TYR A 187 15.43 15.76 9.02
N PHE A 188 16.08 15.41 10.12
CA PHE A 188 16.03 16.15 11.37
C PHE A 188 17.35 16.88 11.57
N GLU A 189 17.25 18.15 11.92
CA GLU A 189 18.34 18.90 12.52
C GLU A 189 18.27 18.69 14.04
N LEU A 190 19.34 18.16 14.59
CA LEU A 190 19.48 17.76 15.98
C LEU A 190 20.43 18.73 16.67
N ASP A 191 19.84 19.67 17.41
CA ASP A 191 20.52 20.58 18.32
C ASP A 191 20.12 20.24 19.77
N LYS A 192 20.97 20.56 20.75
CA LYS A 192 20.73 20.27 22.17
C LYS A 192 19.40 20.84 22.67
N GLU A 193 19.00 21.99 22.13
CA GLU A 193 17.82 22.73 22.57
C GLU A 193 16.60 22.51 21.65
N ASN A 194 16.81 22.02 20.43
CA ASN A 194 15.75 21.96 19.44
C ASN A 194 15.96 20.81 18.43
N THR A 195 14.86 20.14 18.10
CA THR A 195 14.80 19.16 17.03
C THR A 195 13.83 19.65 15.97
N GLN A 196 14.33 19.95 14.77
CA GLN A 196 13.51 20.45 13.67
C GLN A 196 13.46 19.45 12.52
N MET A 197 12.25 19.17 12.03
CA MET A 197 12.02 18.29 10.89
C MET A 197 11.91 19.08 9.59
N TYR A 198 12.56 18.58 8.55
CA TYR A 198 12.49 19.12 7.20
C TYR A 198 12.17 18.01 6.22
N THR A 199 11.53 18.38 5.11
CA THR A 199 11.23 17.44 4.02
C THR A 199 11.51 18.07 2.65
N ALA A 200 11.91 17.24 1.69
CA ALA A 200 12.09 17.65 0.30
C ALA A 200 11.82 16.48 -0.66
N LYS A 201 11.28 16.75 -1.85
CA LYS A 201 11.11 15.71 -2.87
C LYS A 201 12.47 15.34 -3.46
N ILE A 202 12.83 14.06 -3.41
CA ILE A 202 14.03 13.54 -4.08
C ILE A 202 13.73 13.41 -5.57
N PRO A 203 14.50 14.08 -6.46
CA PRO A 203 14.28 13.97 -7.89
C PRO A 203 14.76 12.61 -8.41
N ASP A 204 13.90 11.95 -9.19
CA ASP A 204 14.27 10.73 -9.91
C ASP A 204 15.11 11.09 -11.14
N THR A 205 16.40 10.80 -11.10
CA THR A 205 17.33 11.13 -12.20
C THR A 205 17.30 10.10 -13.34
N LYS A 206 16.59 8.98 -13.16
CA LYS A 206 16.47 7.87 -14.12
C LYS A 206 15.02 7.39 -14.19
N LYS A 207 14.63 6.77 -15.31
CA LYS A 207 13.33 6.12 -15.45
C LYS A 207 13.28 4.89 -14.53
N LEU A 208 12.31 4.86 -13.62
CA LEU A 208 12.12 3.77 -12.67
C LEU A 208 11.32 2.61 -13.27
N LYS A 209 11.67 1.37 -12.91
CA LYS A 209 10.76 0.23 -13.03
C LYS A 209 9.71 0.31 -11.93
N ARG A 210 8.44 0.58 -12.26
CA ARG A 210 7.36 0.67 -11.28
C ARG A 210 6.55 -0.61 -11.27
N TYR A 211 6.18 -1.09 -10.09
CA TYR A 211 5.46 -2.35 -9.93
C TYR A 211 4.15 -2.35 -10.71
N LYS A 212 3.37 -1.26 -10.63
CA LYS A 212 2.11 -1.07 -11.35
C LYS A 212 2.23 -1.14 -12.88
N ASP A 213 3.40 -0.82 -13.43
CA ASP A 213 3.61 -0.80 -14.88
C ASP A 213 3.81 -2.21 -15.43
N TYR A 214 4.28 -3.14 -14.59
CA TYR A 214 4.56 -4.54 -14.93
C TYR A 214 3.52 -5.51 -14.39
N PHE A 215 2.86 -5.15 -13.28
CA PHE A 215 1.84 -5.93 -12.59
C PHE A 215 0.65 -5.01 -12.26
N PRO A 216 -0.12 -4.58 -13.27
CA PRO A 216 -1.25 -3.68 -13.04
C PRO A 216 -2.33 -4.34 -12.18
N ASP A 217 -3.00 -3.56 -11.32
CA ASP A 217 -4.18 -3.96 -10.52
C ASP A 217 -5.38 -4.42 -11.36
N ALA A 218 -5.24 -4.32 -12.68
CA ALA A 218 -6.19 -4.83 -13.64
C ALA A 218 -5.54 -5.95 -14.45
N ILE A 219 -6.06 -7.17 -14.31
CA ILE A 219 -5.73 -8.26 -15.21
C ILE A 219 -6.45 -7.98 -16.52
N LYS A 220 -5.69 -7.89 -17.62
CA LYS A 220 -6.23 -7.67 -18.97
C LYS A 220 -5.97 -8.90 -19.82
N HIS A 221 -7.03 -9.43 -20.42
CA HIS A 221 -6.95 -10.54 -21.37
C HIS A 221 -7.48 -10.11 -22.74
N GLY A 222 -6.82 -10.57 -23.81
CA GLY A 222 -7.15 -10.26 -25.19
C GLY A 222 -6.30 -9.12 -25.78
N GLU A 223 -5.92 -9.28 -27.06
CA GLU A 223 -5.16 -8.27 -27.83
C GLU A 223 -6.01 -7.03 -28.14
N GLY A 224 -7.34 -7.19 -28.09
CA GLY A 224 -8.30 -6.24 -28.61
C GLY A 224 -8.39 -6.29 -30.14
N ASP A 225 -9.40 -5.63 -30.68
CA ASP A 225 -9.64 -5.57 -32.13
C ASP A 225 -9.47 -4.17 -32.74
N GLY A 226 -9.00 -3.21 -31.93
CA GLY A 226 -8.63 -1.87 -32.38
C GLY A 226 -9.78 -0.91 -32.63
N MET A 227 -11.05 -1.30 -32.39
CA MET A 227 -12.19 -0.39 -32.55
C MET A 227 -12.22 0.69 -31.47
N THR A 228 -12.02 0.30 -30.21
CA THR A 228 -11.78 1.22 -29.09
C THR A 228 -10.55 0.79 -28.31
N ALA A 229 -10.12 1.60 -27.34
CA ALA A 229 -9.03 1.25 -26.44
C ALA A 229 -9.28 -0.06 -25.65
N THR A 230 -10.55 -0.44 -25.47
CA THR A 230 -10.98 -1.57 -24.63
C THR A 230 -11.71 -2.67 -25.40
N SER A 231 -12.10 -2.46 -26.67
CA SER A 231 -12.88 -3.43 -27.44
C SER A 231 -12.14 -4.73 -27.66
N GLY A 232 -12.85 -5.86 -27.51
CA GLY A 232 -12.28 -7.20 -27.60
C GLY A 232 -11.37 -7.56 -26.42
N LYS A 233 -11.46 -6.85 -25.29
CA LYS A 233 -10.65 -7.11 -24.09
C LYS A 233 -11.54 -7.45 -22.90
N TYR A 234 -11.05 -8.40 -22.11
CA TYR A 234 -11.52 -8.65 -20.76
C TYR A 234 -10.63 -7.90 -19.78
N ILE A 235 -11.25 -7.31 -18.76
CA ILE A 235 -10.61 -6.53 -17.71
C ILE A 235 -11.19 -6.98 -16.38
N GLU A 236 -10.34 -7.50 -15.50
CA GLU A 236 -10.67 -7.74 -14.10
C GLU A 236 -9.99 -6.70 -13.24
N LYS A 237 -10.72 -6.04 -12.34
CA LYS A 237 -10.19 -5.00 -11.47
C LYS A 237 -10.68 -5.21 -10.05
N LYS A 238 -9.74 -5.46 -9.12
CA LYS A 238 -10.02 -5.38 -7.68
C LYS A 238 -9.96 -3.92 -7.24
N TYR A 239 -10.94 -3.49 -6.45
CA TYR A 239 -10.93 -2.18 -5.80
C TYR A 239 -11.39 -2.32 -4.34
N ASN A 240 -11.25 -1.28 -3.54
CA ASN A 240 -11.75 -1.32 -2.17
C ASN A 240 -13.28 -1.44 -2.18
N GLY A 241 -13.84 -2.46 -1.53
CA GLY A 241 -15.28 -2.73 -1.50
C GLY A 241 -15.86 -3.53 -2.67
N GLY A 242 -15.02 -4.05 -3.59
CA GLY A 242 -15.55 -4.94 -4.63
C GLY A 242 -14.56 -5.48 -5.66
N LEU A 243 -15.10 -6.20 -6.65
CA LEU A 243 -14.42 -6.78 -7.80
C LEU A 243 -15.28 -6.54 -9.06
N SER A 244 -14.68 -5.98 -10.10
CA SER A 244 -15.32 -5.83 -11.40
C SER A 244 -14.69 -6.77 -12.42
N GLN A 245 -15.51 -7.54 -13.11
CA GLN A 245 -15.14 -8.34 -14.27
C GLN A 245 -15.89 -7.80 -15.48
N THR A 246 -15.17 -7.23 -16.44
CA THR A 246 -15.75 -6.54 -17.59
C THR A 246 -15.17 -7.06 -18.89
N TYR A 247 -16.03 -7.47 -19.81
CA TYR A 247 -15.69 -7.75 -21.19
C TYR A 247 -16.35 -6.72 -22.11
N TYR A 248 -15.56 -6.10 -22.98
CA TYR A 248 -16.07 -5.21 -24.01
C TYR A 248 -16.20 -5.97 -25.33
N GLN A 249 -17.44 -6.09 -25.82
CA GLN A 249 -17.77 -6.79 -27.05
C GLN A 249 -16.92 -6.30 -28.22
N SER A 250 -16.39 -7.26 -28.98
CA SER A 250 -15.68 -6.98 -30.22
C SER A 250 -16.52 -6.12 -31.19
N ASN A 251 -15.84 -5.28 -31.97
CA ASN A 251 -16.38 -4.37 -32.99
C ASN A 251 -17.29 -3.24 -32.49
N THR A 252 -17.84 -3.33 -31.28
CA THR A 252 -18.84 -2.36 -30.78
C THR A 252 -18.45 -1.74 -29.44
N GLY A 253 -17.53 -2.36 -28.69
CA GLY A 253 -17.11 -1.88 -27.39
C GLY A 253 -18.21 -1.90 -26.33
N ARG A 254 -19.28 -2.69 -26.52
CA ARG A 254 -20.41 -2.76 -25.58
C ARG A 254 -20.07 -3.61 -24.37
N GLU A 255 -20.58 -3.21 -23.21
CA GLU A 255 -20.22 -3.82 -21.94
C GLU A 255 -20.97 -5.13 -21.66
N ARG A 256 -20.22 -6.15 -21.24
CA ARG A 256 -20.71 -7.33 -20.52
C ARG A 256 -19.96 -7.39 -19.20
N SER A 257 -20.66 -7.24 -18.08
CA SER A 257 -19.99 -7.15 -16.80
C SER A 257 -20.70 -7.92 -15.69
N VAL A 258 -19.89 -8.34 -14.73
CA VAL A 258 -20.33 -8.79 -13.42
C VAL A 258 -19.60 -7.94 -12.39
N LEU A 259 -20.37 -7.27 -11.53
CA LEU A 259 -19.88 -6.49 -10.42
C LEU A 259 -20.20 -7.23 -9.13
N PHE A 260 -19.16 -7.56 -8.37
CA PHE A 260 -19.27 -8.08 -7.00
C PHE A 260 -18.93 -6.95 -6.04
N ASP A 261 -19.94 -6.31 -5.48
CA ASP A 261 -19.80 -5.22 -4.52
C ASP A 261 -20.16 -5.75 -3.12
N ASP A 262 -19.62 -5.14 -2.07
CA ASP A 262 -20.00 -5.47 -0.69
C ASP A 262 -21.51 -5.31 -0.45
N SER A 263 -22.17 -4.46 -1.25
CA SER A 263 -23.62 -4.23 -1.23
C SER A 263 -24.45 -5.20 -2.09
N GLY A 264 -23.83 -6.01 -2.97
CA GLY A 264 -24.54 -6.98 -3.80
C GLY A 264 -23.86 -7.32 -5.13
N ILE A 265 -24.60 -8.03 -5.99
CA ILE A 265 -24.12 -8.46 -7.31
C ILE A 265 -24.95 -7.80 -8.41
N VAL A 266 -24.29 -7.19 -9.38
CA VAL A 266 -24.93 -6.61 -10.57
C VAL A 266 -24.37 -7.28 -11.82
N THR A 267 -25.26 -7.68 -12.74
CA THR A 267 -24.85 -8.23 -14.05
C THR A 267 -25.41 -7.36 -15.16
N THR A 268 -24.60 -7.08 -16.18
CA THR A 268 -24.96 -6.18 -17.30
C THR A 268 -24.73 -6.86 -18.64
N ALA A 269 -25.71 -6.73 -19.54
CA ALA A 269 -25.61 -7.20 -20.93
C ALA A 269 -26.08 -6.11 -21.91
N ASP A 270 -25.27 -5.06 -22.11
CA ASP A 270 -25.69 -3.90 -22.92
C ASP A 270 -26.08 -4.28 -24.37
N ARG A 271 -27.37 -4.06 -24.70
CA ARG A 271 -28.00 -4.44 -25.97
C ARG A 271 -27.73 -5.90 -26.37
N GLY A 272 -27.60 -6.78 -25.38
CA GLY A 272 -27.49 -8.22 -25.54
C GLY A 272 -28.56 -8.95 -24.74
N THR A 273 -28.74 -10.23 -25.03
CA THR A 273 -29.64 -11.08 -24.26
C THR A 273 -28.88 -11.64 -23.05
N TRP A 274 -29.46 -11.53 -21.85
CA TRP A 274 -29.01 -12.29 -20.69
C TRP A 274 -29.73 -13.65 -20.67
N THR A 275 -29.00 -14.74 -20.51
CA THR A 275 -29.56 -16.09 -20.53
C THR A 275 -28.90 -16.95 -19.47
N ALA A 276 -29.69 -17.41 -18.49
CA ALA A 276 -29.29 -18.44 -17.53
C ALA A 276 -29.91 -19.79 -17.94
N ARG A 277 -29.12 -20.86 -17.85
CA ARG A 277 -29.55 -22.23 -18.17
C ARG A 277 -29.07 -23.17 -17.09
N SER A 278 -29.99 -23.96 -16.53
CA SER A 278 -29.68 -25.03 -15.60
C SER A 278 -30.71 -26.15 -15.77
N LYS A 279 -30.37 -27.36 -15.30
CA LYS A 279 -31.34 -28.46 -15.18
C LYS A 279 -32.43 -28.07 -14.17
N ASP A 280 -32.01 -27.57 -13.01
CA ASP A 280 -32.85 -27.07 -11.93
C ASP A 280 -32.46 -25.62 -11.64
N PHE A 281 -33.42 -24.70 -11.55
CA PHE A 281 -33.14 -23.27 -11.44
C PHE A 281 -34.08 -22.60 -10.44
N GLU A 282 -33.51 -21.98 -9.41
CA GLU A 282 -34.25 -21.41 -8.29
C GLU A 282 -33.74 -20.00 -7.97
N PHE A 283 -34.66 -19.06 -7.75
CA PHE A 283 -34.38 -17.77 -7.11
C PHE A 283 -35.07 -17.77 -5.76
N ILE A 284 -34.28 -17.76 -4.69
CA ILE A 284 -34.78 -17.81 -3.31
C ILE A 284 -34.46 -16.47 -2.65
N SER A 285 -35.50 -15.79 -2.18
CA SER A 285 -35.38 -14.58 -1.38
C SER A 285 -35.61 -14.92 0.09
N THR A 286 -34.65 -14.61 0.96
CA THR A 286 -34.72 -14.87 2.41
C THR A 286 -35.04 -13.60 3.20
N ASP A 287 -35.30 -13.72 4.50
CA ASP A 287 -35.34 -12.59 5.46
C ASP A 287 -36.31 -11.45 5.11
N ASN A 288 -37.53 -11.81 4.69
CA ASN A 288 -38.54 -10.88 4.17
C ASN A 288 -38.12 -10.11 2.90
N GLY A 289 -37.15 -10.65 2.15
CA GLY A 289 -36.76 -10.08 0.87
C GLY A 289 -37.87 -10.16 -0.18
N THR A 290 -37.64 -9.49 -1.31
CA THR A 290 -38.60 -9.33 -2.39
C THR A 290 -38.08 -9.94 -3.69
N TYR A 291 -38.92 -10.68 -4.39
CA TYR A 291 -38.67 -11.11 -5.75
C TYR A 291 -39.38 -10.18 -6.74
N ARG A 292 -38.63 -9.43 -7.54
CA ARG A 292 -39.18 -8.42 -8.45
C ARG A 292 -38.64 -8.59 -9.86
N LEU A 293 -39.55 -8.55 -10.84
CA LEU A 293 -39.26 -8.38 -12.25
C LEU A 293 -39.85 -7.04 -12.71
N SER A 294 -39.03 -6.18 -13.29
CA SER A 294 -39.45 -4.85 -13.73
C SER A 294 -38.97 -4.57 -15.15
N LEU A 295 -39.82 -3.91 -15.92
CA LEU A 295 -39.52 -3.47 -17.28
C LEU A 295 -39.40 -1.94 -17.31
N SER A 296 -38.66 -1.42 -18.29
CA SER A 296 -38.44 0.03 -18.44
C SER A 296 -39.71 0.82 -18.77
N ASN A 297 -40.76 0.15 -19.25
CA ASN A 297 -42.07 0.75 -19.48
C ASN A 297 -42.91 0.89 -18.20
N GLY A 298 -42.40 0.45 -17.05
CA GLY A 298 -43.09 0.54 -15.76
C GLY A 298 -43.90 -0.71 -15.36
N SER A 299 -44.04 -1.72 -16.24
CA SER A 299 -44.68 -2.97 -15.85
C SER A 299 -43.84 -3.71 -14.79
N THR A 300 -44.50 -4.23 -13.75
CA THR A 300 -43.86 -4.96 -12.66
C THR A 300 -44.61 -6.24 -12.27
N PHE A 301 -43.82 -7.25 -11.88
CA PHE A 301 -44.26 -8.43 -11.16
C PHE A 301 -43.45 -8.50 -9.88
N GLU A 302 -44.13 -8.49 -8.73
CA GLU A 302 -43.49 -8.46 -7.43
C GLU A 302 -44.11 -9.47 -6.47
N LEU A 303 -43.28 -10.31 -5.88
CA LEU A 303 -43.66 -11.21 -4.80
C LEU A 303 -42.93 -10.80 -3.52
N THR A 304 -43.72 -10.47 -2.49
CA THR A 304 -43.24 -10.14 -1.14
C THR A 304 -43.82 -11.12 -0.13
N THR A 305 -43.49 -10.94 1.14
CA THR A 305 -44.10 -11.71 2.24
C THR A 305 -45.56 -11.37 2.50
N SER A 306 -46.06 -10.24 2.00
CA SER A 306 -47.47 -9.84 2.15
C SER A 306 -48.35 -10.28 0.98
N GLY A 307 -47.76 -10.68 -0.15
CA GLY A 307 -48.50 -11.20 -1.30
C GLY A 307 -47.83 -10.92 -2.65
N LEU A 308 -48.60 -11.19 -3.71
CA LEU A 308 -48.23 -10.98 -5.11
C LEU A 308 -48.87 -9.69 -5.64
N GLY A 309 -48.04 -8.77 -6.14
CA GLY A 309 -48.44 -7.58 -6.88
C GLY A 309 -48.09 -7.71 -8.36
N ILE A 310 -49.03 -7.37 -9.23
CA ILE A 310 -48.85 -7.34 -10.69
C ILE A 310 -49.42 -6.02 -11.21
N ASP A 311 -48.56 -5.19 -11.81
CA ASP A 311 -48.93 -3.94 -12.47
C ASP A 311 -48.47 -4.00 -13.93
N ILE A 312 -49.42 -3.96 -14.87
CA ILE A 312 -49.16 -4.14 -16.28
C ILE A 312 -49.75 -2.96 -17.05
N GLN A 313 -48.88 -2.23 -17.76
CA GLN A 313 -49.27 -1.05 -18.55
C GLN A 313 -49.93 -1.40 -19.90
N GLY A 314 -49.93 -2.67 -20.28
CA GLY A 314 -50.56 -3.18 -21.51
C GLY A 314 -51.53 -4.33 -21.24
N ASP A 315 -51.87 -5.09 -22.28
CA ASP A 315 -52.82 -6.19 -22.16
C ASP A 315 -52.25 -7.38 -21.39
N ILE A 316 -53.06 -7.95 -20.49
CA ILE A 316 -52.77 -9.24 -19.84
C ILE A 316 -53.43 -10.35 -20.67
N ASN A 317 -52.62 -11.14 -21.36
CA ASN A 317 -53.08 -12.25 -22.20
C ASN A 317 -52.78 -13.60 -21.52
N ILE A 318 -53.79 -14.22 -20.88
CA ILE A 318 -53.64 -15.53 -20.22
C ILE A 318 -54.25 -16.61 -21.10
N LYS A 319 -53.44 -17.59 -21.52
CA LYS A 319 -53.86 -18.76 -22.30
C LYS A 319 -53.49 -20.03 -21.55
N ALA A 320 -54.46 -20.90 -21.31
CA ALA A 320 -54.24 -22.20 -20.71
C ALA A 320 -54.91 -23.29 -21.56
N THR A 321 -54.24 -24.43 -21.71
CA THR A 321 -54.83 -25.63 -22.32
C THR A 321 -55.73 -26.39 -21.33
N GLY A 322 -55.52 -26.18 -20.03
CA GLY A 322 -56.38 -26.65 -18.96
C GLY A 322 -57.19 -25.53 -18.32
N ASN A 323 -57.67 -25.76 -17.09
CA ASN A 323 -58.47 -24.78 -16.35
C ASN A 323 -57.58 -23.72 -15.70
N ILE A 324 -57.99 -22.45 -15.80
CA ILE A 324 -57.50 -21.37 -14.94
C ILE A 324 -58.42 -21.32 -13.72
N LYS A 325 -57.84 -21.42 -12.51
CA LYS A 325 -58.59 -21.28 -11.25
C LYS A 325 -58.09 -20.04 -10.53
N MET A 326 -59.00 -19.14 -10.20
CA MET A 326 -58.74 -17.97 -9.36
C MET A 326 -59.67 -18.05 -8.16
N ASN A 327 -59.12 -17.98 -6.96
CA ASN A 327 -59.87 -18.04 -5.71
C ASN A 327 -59.40 -16.91 -4.79
N GLY A 328 -60.33 -16.30 -4.08
CA GLY A 328 -60.07 -15.28 -3.08
C GLY A 328 -61.32 -15.03 -2.25
N ALA A 329 -61.17 -14.37 -1.10
CA ALA A 329 -62.32 -13.97 -0.29
C ALA A 329 -63.24 -12.98 -1.04
N ARG A 330 -62.66 -12.22 -1.98
CA ARG A 330 -63.34 -11.26 -2.85
C ARG A 330 -62.57 -11.14 -4.17
N ILE A 331 -63.30 -11.04 -5.27
CA ILE A 331 -62.76 -10.71 -6.60
C ILE A 331 -63.52 -9.49 -7.09
N ASP A 332 -62.81 -8.39 -7.25
CA ASP A 332 -63.35 -7.15 -7.80
C ASP A 332 -63.03 -7.09 -9.30
N LEU A 333 -64.08 -7.00 -10.11
CA LEU A 333 -64.01 -6.78 -11.55
C LEU A 333 -64.74 -5.48 -11.83
N ASN A 334 -64.08 -4.56 -12.55
CA ASN A 334 -64.68 -3.29 -12.97
C ASN A 334 -65.18 -3.38 -14.40
#